data_AF-A0A498JPX4-F1
#
_entry.id   AF-A0A498JPX4-F1
#
_cell.length_a   1.000
_cell.length_b   1.000
_cell.length_c   1.000
_cell.angle_alpha   90.00
_cell.angle_beta   90.00
_cell.angle_gamma   90.00
#
_symmetry.space_group_name_H-M   'P 1'
#
loop_
_entity.id
_entity.type
_entity.pdbx_description
1 polymer ?
#
loop_
_entity_poly.entity_id
_entity_poly.type
_entity_poly.pdbx_seq_one_letter_code
_entity_poly.pdbx_strand_id
1 'polypeptide(L)' 'MIHGHVQLEAVLDGILWDIHLLQQQFDAIKFLYTPRACNEATHLVASYVTRVGGSHTWDGFEPEWLFNTLAFDVNISIRI' A
#
# COMPACT_ATOMS: atom_id res chain seq x y z
N MET A 1 4.39 29.14 9.37
CA MET A 1 3.34 28.15 9.01
C MET A 1 3.05 28.05 7.51
N ILE A 2 3.65 28.87 6.64
CA ILE A 2 3.36 28.87 5.19
C ILE A 2 4.20 27.80 4.44
N HIS A 3 5.43 27.55 4.88
CA HIS A 3 6.33 26.59 4.21
C HIS A 3 5.89 25.12 4.29
N GLY A 4 5.24 24.69 5.38
CA GLY A 4 4.80 23.30 5.51
C GLY A 4 3.62 22.94 4.60
N HIS A 5 2.77 23.90 4.27
CA HIS A 5 1.62 23.71 3.37
C HIS A 5 2.08 23.53 1.92
N VAL A 6 2.97 24.41 1.46
CA VAL A 6 3.59 24.36 0.12
C VAL A 6 4.37 23.06 -0.07
N GLN A 7 5.03 22.56 0.97
CA GLN A 7 5.77 21.29 0.90
C GLN A 7 4.83 20.08 0.74
N LEU A 8 3.70 20.05 1.44
CA LEU A 8 2.73 18.96 1.31
C LEU A 8 2.05 18.97 -0.07
N GLU A 9 1.69 20.13 -0.59
CA GLU A 9 1.13 20.28 -1.94
C GLU A 9 2.09 19.76 -3.01
N ALA A 10 3.37 20.16 -2.95
CA ALA A 10 4.38 19.68 -3.88
C ALA A 10 4.60 18.15 -3.81
N VAL A 11 4.50 17.55 -2.62
CA VAL A 11 4.59 16.08 -2.45
C VAL A 11 3.37 15.38 -3.07
N LEU A 12 2.17 15.91 -2.85
CA LEU A 12 0.95 15.36 -3.43
C LEU A 12 0.96 15.45 -4.96
N ASP A 13 1.39 16.58 -5.53
CA ASP A 13 1.53 16.76 -6.97
C ASP A 13 2.52 15.75 -7.58
N GLY A 14 3.64 15.51 -6.90
CA GLY A 14 4.61 14.47 -7.29
C GLY A 14 3.98 13.07 -7.30
N ILE A 15 3.25 12.70 -6.24
CA ILE A 15 2.56 11.41 -6.16
C ILE A 15 1.51 11.26 -7.27
N LEU A 16 0.72 12.31 -7.54
CA LEU A 16 -0.29 12.30 -8.60
C LEU A 16 0.35 12.16 -9.98
N TRP A 17 1.49 12.82 -10.21
CA TRP A 17 2.26 12.68 -11.44
C TRP A 17 2.76 11.25 -11.64
N ASP A 18 3.32 10.63 -10.60
CA ASP A 18 3.81 9.25 -10.64
C ASP A 18 2.66 8.27 -10.91
N ILE A 19 1.50 8.45 -10.25
CA ILE A 19 0.30 7.66 -10.54
C ILE A 19 -0.08 7.82 -12.01
N HIS A 20 -0.14 9.05 -12.53
CA HIS A 20 -0.50 9.29 -13.92
C HIS A 20 0.46 8.63 -14.91
N LEU A 21 1.76 8.68 -14.64
CA LEU A 21 2.77 8.02 -15.46
C LEU A 21 2.60 6.49 -15.46
N LEU A 22 2.36 5.90 -14.29
CA LEU A 22 2.12 4.46 -14.17
C LEU A 22 0.82 4.04 -14.88
N GLN A 23 -0.21 4.89 -14.87
CA GLN A 23 -1.46 4.58 -15.56
C GLN A 23 -1.27 4.36 -17.06
N GLN A 24 -0.31 5.05 -17.69
CA GLN A 24 -0.03 4.91 -19.12
C GLN A 24 0.54 3.53 -19.49
N GLN A 25 0.95 2.72 -18.50
CA GLN A 25 1.49 1.37 -18.70
C GLN A 25 0.41 0.28 -18.76
N PHE A 26 -0.86 0.62 -18.50
CA PHE A 26 -1.98 -0.32 -18.46
C PHE A 26 -3.10 0.12 -19.40
N ASP A 27 -3.76 -0.83 -20.04
CA ASP A 27 -4.88 -0.53 -20.97
C ASP A 27 -6.09 0.11 -20.26
N ALA A 28 -6.34 -0.26 -19.00
CA ALA A 28 -7.41 0.31 -18.19
C ALA A 28 -7.14 0.15 -16.68
N ILE A 29 -7.40 1.20 -15.91
CA ILE A 29 -7.32 1.21 -14.44
C ILE A 29 -8.61 1.79 -13.86
N LYS A 30 -9.06 1.23 -12.74
CA LYS A 30 -10.19 1.75 -11.95
C LYS A 30 -9.74 1.97 -10.51
N PHE A 31 -10.05 3.14 -9.97
CA PHE A 31 -9.87 3.43 -8.54
C PHE A 31 -11.18 3.20 -7.82
N LEU A 32 -11.13 2.41 -6.75
CA LEU A 32 -12.29 2.10 -5.92
C LEU A 32 -11.95 2.36 -4.45
N TYR A 33 -12.88 2.98 -3.74
CA TYR A 33 -12.78 3.07 -2.29
C TYR A 33 -13.10 1.71 -1.66
N THR A 34 -12.27 1.29 -0.71
CA THR A 34 -12.47 0.07 0.06
C THR A 34 -12.35 0.40 1.56
N PRO A 35 -13.30 -0.04 2.41
CA PRO A 35 -13.17 0.14 3.85
C PRO A 35 -11.90 -0.52 4.39
N ARG A 36 -11.30 0.04 5.45
CA ARG A 36 -10.10 -0.51 6.10
C ARG A 36 -10.21 -2.01 6.44
N ALA A 37 -11.39 -2.45 6.88
CA ALA A 37 -11.65 -3.85 7.23
C ALA A 37 -11.57 -4.82 6.03
N CYS A 38 -11.59 -4.31 4.80
CA CYS A 38 -11.48 -5.10 3.58
C CYS A 38 -10.12 -4.88 2.89
N ASN A 39 -9.18 -4.17 3.53
CA ASN A 39 -7.84 -3.90 3.02
C ASN A 39 -6.81 -4.00 4.16
N GLU A 40 -7.02 -4.95 5.07
CA GLU A 40 -6.29 -5.04 6.33
C GLU A 40 -4.79 -5.24 6.10
N ALA A 41 -4.41 -6.13 5.18
CA ALA A 41 -3.01 -6.40 4.85
C ALA A 41 -2.24 -5.11 4.49
N THR A 42 -2.80 -4.26 3.62
CA THR A 42 -2.18 -2.98 3.21
C THR A 42 -1.98 -2.06 4.40
N HIS A 43 -2.95 -1.98 5.31
CA HIS A 43 -2.83 -1.16 6.51
C HIS A 43 -1.77 -1.69 7.49
N LEU A 44 -1.66 -3.01 7.64
CA LEU A 44 -0.64 -3.64 8.49
C LEU A 44 0.77 -3.42 7.92
N VAL A 45 0.95 -3.56 6.60
CA VAL A 45 2.19 -3.23 5.90
C VAL A 45 2.61 -1.78 6.14
N ALA A 46 1.70 -0.83 5.91
CA ALA A 46 1.97 0.59 6.13
C ALA A 46 2.35 0.87 7.59
N SER A 47 1.64 0.26 8.55
CA SER A 47 1.93 0.39 9.99
C SER A 47 3.30 -0.19 10.34
N TYR A 48 3.64 -1.37 9.82
CA TYR A 48 4.92 -2.02 10.06
C TYR A 48 6.08 -1.19 9.52
N VAL A 49 6.04 -0.76 8.26
CA VAL A 49 7.12 0.01 7.62
C VAL A 49 7.27 1.37 8.28
N THR A 50 6.17 2.02 8.67
CA THR A 50 6.22 3.29 9.41
C THR A 50 6.91 3.13 10.77
N ARG A 51 6.64 2.01 11.47
CA ARG A 51 7.20 1.74 12.80
C ARG A 51 8.68 1.31 12.73
N VAL A 52 9.01 0.43 11.80
CA VAL A 52 10.37 -0.15 11.70
C VAL A 52 11.31 0.79 10.95
N GLY A 53 10.79 1.55 9.98
CA GLY A 53 11.58 2.34 9.05
C GLY A 53 12.41 1.47 8.10
N GLY A 54 13.21 2.11 7.24
CA GLY A 54 14.11 1.42 6.31
C GLY A 54 13.43 0.88 5.05
N SER A 55 14.22 0.15 4.25
CA SER A 55 13.76 -0.50 3.02
C SER A 55 13.54 -1.98 3.27
N HIS A 56 12.36 -2.47 2.90
CA HIS A 56 11.95 -3.87 3.07
C HIS A 56 11.63 -4.47 1.70
N THR A 57 12.06 -5.71 1.50
CA THR A 57 11.70 -6.51 0.32
C THR A 57 11.21 -7.86 0.84
N TRP A 58 10.00 -8.25 0.43
CA TRP A 58 9.33 -9.45 0.93
C TRP A 58 9.15 -10.54 -0.14
N ASP A 59 9.89 -10.44 -1.25
CA ASP A 59 9.91 -11.49 -2.27
C ASP A 59 10.46 -12.80 -1.68
N GLY A 60 9.56 -13.71 -1.33
CA GLY A 60 9.85 -15.06 -0.83
C GLY A 60 10.02 -15.22 0.69
N PHE A 61 10.16 -14.14 1.46
CA PHE A 61 10.32 -14.17 2.93
C PHE A 61 9.49 -13.09 3.61
N GLU A 62 8.18 -13.14 3.41
CA GLU A 62 7.27 -12.23 4.09
C GLU A 62 7.13 -12.57 5.59
N PRO A 63 6.84 -11.57 6.43
CA PRO A 63 6.51 -11.82 7.82
C PRO A 63 5.29 -12.73 7.94
N GLU A 64 5.28 -13.64 8.92
CA GLU A 64 4.18 -14.57 9.15
C GLU A 64 2.81 -13.88 9.26
N TRP A 65 2.76 -12.69 9.87
CA TRP A 65 1.54 -11.91 9.97
C TRP A 65 1.00 -11.48 8.58
N LEU A 66 1.88 -11.17 7.62
CA LEU A 66 1.46 -10.73 6.28
C LEU A 66 0.84 -11.89 5.52
N PHE A 67 1.49 -13.05 5.53
CA PHE A 67 0.96 -14.28 4.93
C PHE A 67 -0.43 -14.63 5.49
N ASN A 68 -0.56 -14.64 6.82
CA ASN A 68 -1.81 -15.00 7.49
C ASN A 68 -2.94 -14.01 7.19
N THR A 69 -2.67 -12.69 7.18
CA THR A 69 -3.67 -11.69 6.82
C THR A 69 -4.08 -11.81 5.36
N LEU A 70 -3.13 -12.00 4.44
CA LEU A 70 -3.45 -12.19 3.03
C LEU A 70 -4.31 -13.45 2.83
N ALA A 71 -3.91 -14.58 3.40
CA ALA A 71 -4.65 -15.84 3.31
C ALA A 71 -6.09 -15.71 3.84
N PHE A 72 -6.27 -14.96 4.93
CA PHE A 72 -7.59 -14.63 5.46
C PHE A 72 -8.40 -13.73 4.51
N ASP A 73 -7.81 -12.66 3.98
CA ASP A 73 -8.45 -11.71 3.07
C ASP A 73 -8.92 -12.37 1.77
N VAL A 74 -8.13 -13.29 1.20
CA VAL A 74 -8.51 -14.04 -0.01
C VAL A 74 -9.43 -15.23 0.28
N ASN A 75 -9.81 -15.45 1.54
CA ASN A 75 -10.59 -16.60 2.01
C ASN A 75 -10.03 -17.94 1.47
N ILE A 76 -8.72 -18.02 1.28
CA ILE A 76 -8.09 -19.31 1.00
C ILE A 76 -8.02 -19.98 2.36
N SER A 77 -8.99 -20.85 2.62
CA SER A 77 -8.85 -21.88 3.63
C SER A 77 -7.66 -22.74 3.21
N ILE A 78 -6.44 -22.32 3.53
CA ILE A 78 -5.25 -23.17 3.44
C ILE A 78 -5.45 -24.22 4.52
N ARG A 79 -6.19 -25.28 4.15
CA ARG A 79 -6.16 -26.55 4.86
C ARG A 79 -4.77 -27.11 4.61
N ILE A 80 -3.86 -26.83 5.54
CA ILE A 80 -2.64 -27.64 5.73
C ILE A 80 -3.07 -29.00 6.26
#